data_AF-A0A925XE39-F1
#
_entry.id   AF-A0A925XE39-F1
#
_cell.length_a   1.000
_cell.length_b   1.000
_cell.length_c   1.000
_cell.angle_alpha   90.00
_cell.angle_beta   90.00
_cell.angle_gamma   90.00
#
_symmetry.space_group_name_H-M   'P 1'
#
loop_
_entity.id
_entity.type
_entity.pdbx_description
1 polymer ?
#
loop_
_entity_poly.entity_id
_entity_poly.type
_entity_poly.pdbx_seq_one_letter_code
_entity_poly.pdbx_strand_id
1 'polypeptide(L)' 'TPLTPGDIAATMFSSLGLDPSSHFTDAGGRPFPLATGKPIGELYG' A
#
# COMPACT_ATOMS: atom_id res chain seq x y z
N THR A 1 6.29 6.18 15.50
CA THR A 1 6.29 7.21 14.43
C THR A 1 4.87 7.50 14.02
N PRO A 2 4.54 8.72 13.56
CA PRO A 2 3.18 9.01 13.09
C PRO A 2 2.85 8.19 11.83
N LEU A 3 1.59 7.79 11.70
CA LEU A 3 1.07 7.14 10.50
C LEU A 3 1.03 8.12 9.32
N THR A 4 1.29 7.60 8.13
CA THR A 4 1.28 8.37 6.88
C THR A 4 0.07 7.99 6.01
N PRO A 5 -0.30 8.82 5.01
CA PRO A 5 -1.27 8.41 4.00
C PRO A 5 -0.88 7.12 3.28
N GLY A 6 0.42 6.85 3.13
CA GLY A 6 0.92 5.60 2.53
C GLY A 6 0.57 4.37 3.36
N ASP A 7 0.52 4.48 4.69
CA ASP A 7 0.15 3.37 5.58
C ASP A 7 -1.36 3.07 5.49
N ILE A 8 -2.18 4.11 5.29
CA ILE A 8 -3.62 3.94 5.03
C ILE A 8 -3.84 3.20 3.70
N ALA A 9 -3.18 3.67 2.62
CA ALA A 9 -3.27 3.01 1.32
C ALA A 9 -2.79 1.55 1.38
N ALA A 10 -1.66 1.29 2.03
CA ALA A 10 -1.13 -0.07 2.19
C ALA A 10 -2.07 -0.98 2.96
N THR A 11 -2.75 -0.45 3.99
CA THR A 11 -3.77 -1.20 4.73
C THR A 11 -4.92 -1.59 3.83
N MET A 12 -5.47 -0.66 3.04
CA MET A 12 -6.59 -0.93 2.12
C MET A 12 -6.25 -2.03 1.11
N PHE A 13 -5.08 -1.96 0.46
CA PHE A 13 -4.66 -3.00 -0.48
C PHE A 13 -4.49 -4.36 0.19
N SER A 14 -3.87 -4.38 1.38
CA SER A 14 -3.72 -5.62 2.16
C SER A 14 -5.06 -6.22 2.57
N SER A 15 -6.05 -5.41 2.98
CA SER A 15 -7.41 -5.87 3.31
C SER A 15 -8.10 -6.56 2.13
N LEU A 16 -7.76 -6.15 0.90
CA LEU A 16 -8.28 -6.72 -0.34
C LEU A 16 -7.50 -7.96 -0.81
N GLY A 17 -6.50 -8.40 -0.04
CA GLY A 17 -5.63 -9.53 -0.39
C GLY A 17 -4.53 -9.19 -1.40
N LEU A 18 -4.25 -7.91 -1.63
CA LEU A 18 -3.19 -7.45 -2.52
C LEU A 18 -1.92 -7.13 -1.73
N ASP A 19 -0.77 -7.52 -2.27
CA ASP A 19 0.53 -7.09 -1.74
C ASP A 19 0.73 -5.59 -2.03
N PRO A 20 0.82 -4.71 -1.01
CA PRO A 20 1.01 -3.27 -1.22
C PRO A 20 2.34 -2.91 -1.89
N SER A 21 3.32 -3.81 -1.84
CA SER A 21 4.62 -3.65 -2.52
C SER A 21 4.59 -4.09 -3.99
N SER A 22 3.48 -4.67 -4.46
CA SER A 22 3.27 -4.91 -5.88
C SER A 22 3.09 -3.59 -6.64
N HIS A 23 3.16 -3.66 -7.97
CA HIS A 23 3.22 -2.47 -8.82
C HIS A 23 2.16 -2.53 -9.92
N PHE A 24 1.66 -1.36 -10.31
CA PHE A 24 0.99 -1.17 -11.59
C PHE A 24 1.93 -0.48 -12.57
N THR A 25 1.64 -0.60 -13.86
CA THR A 25 2.40 0.07 -14.91
C THR A 25 1.76 1.43 -15.19
N ASP A 26 2.54 2.50 -15.06
CA ASP A 26 2.09 3.85 -15.41
C ASP A 26 1.96 4.03 -16.94
N ALA A 27 1.46 5.19 -17.37
CA ALA A 27 1.31 5.51 -18.79
C ALA A 27 2.63 5.54 -19.58
N GLY A 28 3.77 5.69 -18.89
CA GLY A 28 5.11 5.65 -19.47
C GLY A 28 5.78 4.28 -19.42
N GLY A 29 5.07 3.23 -18.99
CA GLY A 29 5.63 1.88 -18.88
C GLY A 29 6.47 1.63 -17.62
N ARG A 30 6.51 2.56 -16.66
CA ARG A 30 7.30 2.41 -15.43
C ARG A 30 6.49 1.68 -14.34
N PRO A 31 7.11 0.81 -13.55
CA PRO A 31 6.46 0.21 -12.40
C PRO A 31 6.26 1.28 -11.32
N PHE A 32 5.04 1.43 -10.83
CA PHE A 32 4.69 2.30 -9.71
C PHE A 32 4.05 1.47 -8.60
N PRO A 33 4.52 1.57 -7.35
CA PRO A 33 4.02 0.72 -6.27
C PRO A 33 2.56 1.07 -5.93
N LEU A 34 1.80 0.09 -5.47
CA LEU A 34 0.41 0.33 -5.02
C LEU A 34 0.39 1.29 -3.82
N ALA A 35 1.31 1.14 -2.86
CA ALA A 35 1.45 2.05 -1.73
C ALA A 35 2.92 2.21 -1.29
N THR A 36 3.21 3.33 -0.62
CA THR A 36 4.56 3.66 -0.12
C THR A 36 4.76 3.40 1.38
N GLY A 37 3.70 3.03 2.10
CA GLY A 37 3.72 2.70 3.53
C GLY A 37 3.59 1.22 3.81
N LYS A 38 3.25 0.87 5.05
CA LYS A 38 3.01 -0.51 5.50
C LYS A 38 1.58 -0.66 6.05
N PRO A 39 0.96 -1.84 5.93
CA PRO A 39 -0.34 -2.09 6.57
C PRO A 39 -0.29 -1.81 8.07
N ILE A 40 -1.31 -1.13 8.59
CA ILE A 40 -1.46 -0.78 10.00
C ILE A 40 -2.05 -2.00 10.70
N GLY A 41 -1.18 -2.85 11.25
CA GLY A 41 -1.57 -4.11 11.88
C GLY A 41 -2.48 -3.91 13.09
N GLU A 42 -2.31 -2.81 13.81
CA GLU A 42 -3.06 -2.46 15.02
C GLU A 42 -4.57 -2.26 14.76
N LEU A 43 -5.00 -2.11 13.51
CA LEU A 43 -6.42 -2.03 13.14
C LEU A 43 -7.14 -3.39 13.18
N TYR A 44 -6.41 -4.50 13.25
CA TYR A 44 -6.97 -5.85 13.20
C TYR A 44 -6.95 -6.62 14.53
N GLY A 45 -6.39 -6.05 15.60
CA GLY A 45 -6.35 -6.63 16.95
C GLY A 45 -5.11 -7.45 17.23
#